data_AF-A0A4U3B6A2-F1
#
_entry.id   AF-A0A4U3B6A2-F1
#
_cell.length_a   1.000
_cell.length_b   1.000
_cell.length_c   1.000
_cell.angle_alpha   90.00
_cell.angle_beta   90.00
_cell.angle_gamma   90.00
#
_symmetry.space_group_name_H-M   'P 1'
#
loop_
_entity.id
_entity.type
_entity.pdbx_description
1 polymer ?
#
loop_
_entity_poly.entity_id
_entity_poly.type
_entity_poly.pdbx_seq_one_letter_code
_entity_poly.pdbx_strand_id
1 'polypeptide(L)'
;AIVKGHVIEEPETIATAIRIGNPASWSYAVEAAEQSHGEIDMVSDEEILHAYRLLAKTEGVFAEPGSNASLAGVIKHVQSGKIKKGETVVAVLTGNGLKDPDIAISSNTLDIASVSNNIEQIKEHIKGVIMS
;
A
#
# COMPACT_ATOMS: atom_id res chain seq x y z
N ALA A 1 -1.52 15.16 8.65
CA ALA A 1 -1.88 16.53 9.08
C ALA A 1 -3.39 16.68 9.32
N ILE A 2 -4.25 16.49 8.30
CA ILE A 2 -5.71 16.69 8.41
C ILE A 2 -6.35 15.93 9.59
N VAL A 3 -6.12 14.62 9.67
CA VAL A 3 -6.62 13.76 10.75
C VAL A 3 -6.18 14.23 12.15
N LYS A 4 -4.99 14.85 12.24
CA LYS A 4 -4.43 15.35 13.51
C LYS A 4 -4.86 16.79 13.83
N GLY A 5 -5.55 17.47 12.90
CA GLY A 5 -6.07 18.82 13.09
C GLY A 5 -5.00 19.93 13.15
N HIS A 6 -3.74 19.66 12.81
CA HIS A 6 -2.67 20.66 12.82
C HIS A 6 -1.59 20.36 11.77
N VAL A 7 -0.84 21.41 11.39
CA VAL A 7 0.32 21.31 10.50
C VAL A 7 1.40 20.45 11.15
N ILE A 8 2.01 19.56 10.37
CA ILE A 8 3.16 18.76 10.78
C ILE A 8 4.37 19.34 10.06
N GLU A 9 5.29 19.98 10.79
CA GLU A 9 6.46 20.62 10.19
C GLU A 9 7.42 19.61 9.55
N GLU A 10 7.57 18.44 10.15
CA GLU A 10 8.44 17.35 9.70
C GLU A 10 7.61 16.08 9.43
N PRO A 11 6.86 16.01 8.32
CA PRO A 11 6.06 14.84 7.98
C PRO A 11 6.95 13.67 7.59
N GLU A 12 6.68 12.49 8.15
CA GLU A 12 7.42 11.26 7.86
C GLU A 12 6.49 10.11 7.46
N THR A 13 6.92 9.37 6.44
CA THR A 13 6.33 8.11 5.95
C THR A 13 7.23 7.56 4.84
N ILE A 14 7.29 6.23 4.69
CA ILE A 14 7.88 5.59 3.52
C ILE A 14 7.19 6.00 2.20
N ALA A 15 5.92 6.41 2.26
CA ALA A 15 5.11 6.78 1.10
C ALA A 15 5.37 8.24 0.72
N THR A 16 6.53 8.49 0.12
CA THR A 16 7.04 9.83 -0.22
C THR A 16 6.03 10.71 -0.97
N ALA A 17 5.21 10.13 -1.86
CA ALA A 17 4.18 10.83 -2.62
C ALA A 17 3.11 11.54 -1.75
N ILE A 18 2.88 11.06 -0.52
CA ILE A 18 1.90 11.62 0.43
C ILE A 18 2.57 12.17 1.70
N ARG A 19 3.90 12.35 1.71
CA ARG A 19 4.67 12.92 2.82
C ARG A 19 4.49 14.44 2.91
N ILE A 20 3.26 14.86 3.24
CA ILE A 20 2.80 16.26 3.23
C ILE A 20 2.24 16.63 4.60
N GLY A 21 2.89 17.62 5.23
CA GLY A 21 2.55 18.11 6.56
C GLY A 21 1.58 19.30 6.59
N ASN A 22 1.45 20.01 5.47
CA ASN A 22 0.52 21.13 5.31
C ASN A 22 -0.14 21.10 3.91
N PRO A 23 -1.20 20.29 3.70
CA PRO A 23 -1.86 20.18 2.41
C PRO A 23 -2.44 21.52 1.94
N ALA A 24 -2.06 21.97 0.75
CA ALA A 24 -2.56 23.24 0.18
C ALA A 24 -4.08 23.27 -0.02
N SER A 25 -4.72 22.10 -0.16
CA SER A 25 -6.16 21.95 -0.36
C SER A 25 -6.89 21.43 0.88
N TRP A 26 -6.37 21.71 2.08
CA TRP A 26 -6.92 21.22 3.35
C TRP A 26 -8.42 21.47 3.49
N SER A 27 -8.86 22.72 3.32
CA SER A 27 -10.26 23.11 3.48
C SER A 27 -11.18 22.36 2.52
N TYR A 28 -10.79 22.27 1.24
CA TYR A 28 -11.56 21.53 0.23
C TYR A 28 -11.65 20.04 0.53
N ALA A 29 -10.60 19.43 1.07
CA ALA A 29 -10.63 18.02 1.46
C ALA A 29 -11.57 17.77 2.64
N VAL A 30 -11.54 18.62 3.66
CA VAL A 30 -12.46 18.54 4.82
C VAL A 30 -13.91 18.75 4.37
N GLU A 31 -14.15 19.77 3.55
CA GLU A 31 -15.49 20.06 3.00
C GLU A 31 -16.02 18.87 2.17
N ALA A 32 -15.18 18.26 1.33
CA ALA A 32 -15.58 17.09 0.54
C ALA A 32 -15.93 15.88 1.42
N ALA A 33 -15.19 15.64 2.51
CA ALA A 33 -15.51 14.58 3.46
C ALA A 33 -16.84 14.85 4.18
N GLU A 34 -17.06 16.09 4.63
CA GLU A 34 -18.31 16.49 5.31
C GLU A 34 -19.53 16.36 4.38
N GLN A 35 -19.45 16.90 3.16
CA GLN A 35 -20.55 16.90 2.19
C GLN A 35 -20.90 15.50 1.68
N SER A 36 -19.90 14.61 1.57
CA SER A 36 -20.12 13.21 1.16
C SER A 36 -20.53 12.29 2.31
N HIS A 37 -20.60 12.81 3.54
CA HIS A 37 -20.71 12.00 4.77
C HIS A 37 -19.61 10.92 4.87
N GLY A 38 -18.44 11.22 4.30
CA GLY A 38 -17.25 10.40 4.35
C GLY A 38 -16.33 10.77 5.50
N GLU A 39 -15.10 10.28 5.45
CA GLU A 39 -14.06 10.61 6.42
C GLU A 39 -12.68 10.71 5.76
N ILE A 40 -11.80 11.45 6.41
CA ILE A 40 -10.36 11.41 6.15
C ILE A 40 -9.74 10.68 7.34
N ASP A 41 -9.11 9.54 7.08
CA ASP A 41 -8.46 8.72 8.10
C ASP A 41 -6.95 8.57 7.78
N MET A 42 -6.22 7.92 8.68
CA MET A 42 -4.80 7.62 8.54
C MET A 42 -4.54 6.11 8.67
N VAL A 43 -3.50 5.66 7.98
CA VAL A 43 -2.95 4.30 8.06
C VAL A 43 -1.45 4.38 8.38
N SER A 44 -0.90 3.34 8.98
CA SER A 44 0.54 3.24 9.27
C SER A 44 1.34 2.80 8.05
N ASP A 45 2.65 3.00 8.10
CA ASP A 45 3.57 2.51 7.05
C ASP A 45 3.52 0.98 6.93
N GLU A 46 3.33 0.26 8.03
CA GLU A 46 3.15 -1.19 8.02
C GLU A 46 1.86 -1.61 7.30
N GLU A 47 0.75 -0.89 7.52
CA GLU A 47 -0.52 -1.13 6.82
C GLU A 47 -0.39 -0.84 5.32
N ILE A 48 0.32 0.23 4.95
CA ILE A 48 0.64 0.56 3.55
C ILE A 48 1.47 -0.56 2.91
N LEU A 49 2.54 -1.02 3.55
CA LEU A 49 3.39 -2.10 3.03
C LEU A 49 2.64 -3.43 2.92
N HIS A 50 1.74 -3.71 3.88
CA HIS A 50 0.89 -4.88 3.82
C HIS A 50 0.00 -4.83 2.57
N ALA A 51 -0.72 -3.72 2.35
CA ALA A 51 -1.58 -3.54 1.18
C ALA A 51 -0.78 -3.60 -0.14
N TYR A 52 0.38 -2.94 -0.18
CA TYR A 52 1.32 -2.94 -1.30
C TYR A 52 1.73 -4.36 -1.73
N ARG A 53 2.18 -5.19 -0.78
CA ARG A 53 2.56 -6.58 -1.05
C ARG A 53 1.36 -7.44 -1.41
N LEU A 54 0.25 -7.25 -0.72
CA LEU A 54 -0.98 -8.03 -0.91
C LEU A 54 -1.49 -7.86 -2.34
N LEU A 55 -1.67 -6.62 -2.79
CA LEU A 55 -2.21 -6.31 -4.12
C LEU A 55 -1.35 -6.90 -5.25
N ALA A 56 -0.04 -6.75 -5.15
CA ALA A 56 0.88 -7.30 -6.14
C ALA A 56 0.84 -8.84 -6.16
N LYS A 57 0.76 -9.48 -4.98
CA LYS A 57 0.76 -10.94 -4.85
C LYS A 57 -0.55 -11.60 -5.28
N THR A 58 -1.69 -10.98 -4.98
CA THR A 58 -3.01 -11.61 -5.22
C THR A 58 -3.63 -11.21 -6.54
N GLU A 59 -3.43 -9.97 -6.99
CA GLU A 59 -4.09 -9.44 -8.19
C GLU A 59 -3.12 -9.14 -9.35
N GLY A 60 -1.80 -9.22 -9.12
CA GLY A 60 -0.80 -8.88 -10.13
C GLY A 60 -0.78 -7.39 -10.49
N VAL A 61 -1.37 -6.52 -9.66
CA VAL A 61 -1.40 -5.08 -9.85
C VAL A 61 -0.30 -4.43 -9.02
N PHE A 62 0.55 -3.62 -9.67
CA PHE A 62 1.71 -3.02 -9.04
C PHE A 62 1.61 -1.49 -9.00
N ALA A 63 1.32 -0.95 -7.81
CA ALA A 63 1.14 0.48 -7.55
C ALA A 63 2.15 0.98 -6.50
N GLU A 64 2.52 2.27 -6.52
CA GLU A 64 3.49 2.85 -5.58
C GLU A 64 2.96 2.85 -4.13
N PRO A 65 3.80 3.00 -3.09
CA PRO A 65 3.35 2.93 -1.69
C PRO A 65 2.24 3.93 -1.35
N GLY A 66 2.34 5.20 -1.79
CA GLY A 66 1.31 6.21 -1.54
C GLY A 66 -0.06 5.84 -2.14
N SER A 67 -0.07 5.15 -3.28
CA SER A 67 -1.32 4.63 -3.87
C SER A 67 -1.99 3.58 -2.99
N ASN A 68 -1.19 2.75 -2.33
CA ASN A 68 -1.68 1.65 -1.50
C ASN A 68 -2.23 2.11 -0.14
N ALA A 69 -2.05 3.39 0.24
CA ALA A 69 -2.76 3.97 1.38
C ALA A 69 -4.29 3.86 1.21
N SER A 70 -4.80 3.96 -0.02
CA SER A 70 -6.23 3.78 -0.31
C SER A 70 -6.71 2.36 0.03
N LEU A 71 -5.99 1.34 -0.44
CA LEU A 71 -6.31 -0.06 -0.16
C LEU A 71 -6.11 -0.43 1.31
N ALA A 72 -5.06 0.09 1.95
CA ALA A 72 -4.84 -0.07 3.39
C ALA A 72 -6.03 0.49 4.20
N GLY A 73 -6.54 1.67 3.82
CA GLY A 73 -7.74 2.26 4.42
C GLY A 73 -8.98 1.38 4.22
N VAL A 74 -9.18 0.82 3.03
CA VAL A 74 -10.27 -0.15 2.77
C VAL A 74 -10.15 -1.37 3.68
N ILE A 75 -8.97 -1.99 3.77
CA ILE A 75 -8.72 -3.15 4.64
C ILE A 75 -9.06 -2.81 6.10
N LYS A 76 -8.56 -1.69 6.61
CA LYS A 76 -8.83 -1.19 7.97
C LYS A 76 -10.32 -0.97 8.22
N HIS A 77 -11.03 -0.36 7.27
CA HIS A 77 -12.45 -0.08 7.40
C HIS A 77 -13.35 -1.31 7.29
N VAL A 78 -12.96 -2.30 6.48
CA VAL A 78 -13.64 -3.60 6.45
C VAL A 78 -13.43 -4.34 7.79
N GLN A 79 -12.21 -4.35 8.32
CA GLN A 79 -11.90 -5.01 9.59
C GLN A 79 -12.62 -4.38 10.79
N SER A 80 -12.75 -3.06 10.81
CA SER A 80 -13.49 -2.32 11.84
C SER A 80 -15.02 -2.34 11.65
N GLY A 81 -15.51 -2.86 10.52
CA GLY A 81 -16.94 -2.91 10.20
C GLY A 81 -17.55 -1.58 9.74
N LYS A 82 -16.72 -0.55 9.49
CA LYS A 82 -17.16 0.72 8.87
C LYS A 82 -17.64 0.50 7.44
N ILE A 83 -16.89 -0.28 6.66
CA ILE A 83 -17.33 -0.79 5.35
C ILE A 83 -17.98 -2.15 5.59
N LYS A 84 -19.24 -2.30 5.16
CA LYS A 84 -20.04 -3.50 5.41
C LYS A 84 -19.86 -4.51 4.28
N LYS A 85 -20.04 -5.80 4.62
CA LYS A 85 -20.08 -6.87 3.61
C LYS A 85 -21.16 -6.59 2.56
N GLY A 86 -20.78 -6.72 1.30
CA GLY A 86 -21.66 -6.50 0.15
C GLY A 86 -21.65 -5.08 -0.41
N GLU A 87 -20.97 -4.14 0.24
CA GLU A 87 -20.78 -2.80 -0.32
C GLU A 87 -19.79 -2.82 -1.48
N THR A 88 -19.99 -1.92 -2.45
CA THR A 88 -19.08 -1.74 -3.59
C THR A 88 -18.15 -0.58 -3.30
N VAL A 89 -16.84 -0.81 -3.38
CA VAL A 89 -15.80 0.16 -3.05
C VAL A 89 -14.86 0.32 -4.24
N VAL A 90 -14.45 1.55 -4.51
CA VAL A 90 -13.38 1.85 -5.48
C VAL A 90 -12.19 2.43 -4.73
N ALA A 91 -11.05 1.75 -4.78
CA ALA A 91 -9.78 2.25 -4.28
C ALA A 91 -8.96 2.82 -5.44
N VAL A 92 -8.50 4.07 -5.31
CA VAL A 92 -7.76 4.77 -6.38
C VAL A 92 -6.27 4.51 -6.22
N LEU A 93 -5.67 3.90 -7.24
CA LEU A 93 -4.22 3.70 -7.34
C LEU A 93 -3.62 4.83 -8.19
N THR A 94 -3.06 5.84 -7.54
CA THR A 94 -2.66 7.11 -8.17
C THR A 94 -1.36 7.03 -8.98
N GLY A 95 -0.52 6.02 -8.76
CA GLY A 95 0.80 5.91 -9.35
C GLY A 95 1.24 4.47 -9.59
N ASN A 96 2.04 4.30 -10.66
CA ASN A 96 2.61 3.02 -11.04
C ASN A 96 3.74 2.62 -10.07
N GLY A 97 3.80 1.35 -9.67
CA GLY A 97 4.81 0.84 -8.73
C GLY A 97 6.26 0.98 -9.20
N LEU A 98 6.50 1.15 -10.49
CA LEU A 98 7.85 1.37 -11.06
C LEU A 98 8.46 2.74 -10.72
N LYS A 99 7.70 3.66 -10.11
CA LYS A 99 8.24 4.95 -9.64
C LYS A 99 9.19 4.82 -8.45
N ASP A 100 8.98 3.81 -7.59
CA ASP A 100 9.76 3.59 -6.37
C ASP A 100 10.37 2.18 -6.33
N PRO A 101 11.39 1.90 -7.17
CA PRO A 101 12.03 0.58 -7.20
C PRO A 101 12.75 0.22 -5.88
N ASP A 102 13.26 1.20 -5.15
CA ASP A 102 13.97 0.98 -3.89
C ASP A 102 13.05 0.40 -2.81
N ILE A 103 11.81 0.89 -2.75
CA ILE A 103 10.81 0.35 -1.82
C ILE A 103 10.39 -1.05 -2.27
N ALA A 104 10.30 -1.32 -3.57
CA ALA A 104 9.99 -2.66 -4.08
C ALA A 104 11.04 -3.71 -3.67
N ILE A 105 12.31 -3.33 -3.68
CA ILE A 105 13.43 -4.20 -3.29
C ILE A 105 13.48 -4.34 -1.76
N SER A 106 13.50 -3.23 -1.02
CA SER A 106 13.65 -3.25 0.45
C SER A 106 12.44 -3.82 1.18
N SER A 107 11.24 -3.69 0.60
CA SER A 107 10.03 -4.26 1.19
C SER A 107 9.86 -5.74 0.88
N ASN A 108 10.71 -6.39 0.10
CA ASN A 108 10.59 -7.82 -0.18
C ASN A 108 11.82 -8.58 0.29
N THR A 109 11.62 -9.58 1.14
CA THR A 109 12.60 -10.64 1.38
C THR A 109 12.45 -11.70 0.29
N LEU A 110 12.89 -11.37 -0.93
CA LEU A 110 13.08 -12.38 -1.97
C LEU A 110 14.46 -13.00 -1.78
N ASP A 111 14.51 -14.18 -1.19
CA ASP A 111 15.71 -15.01 -1.21
C ASP A 111 15.88 -15.54 -2.64
N ILE A 112 16.69 -14.83 -3.44
CA ILE A 112 17.06 -15.28 -4.78
C ILE A 112 18.07 -16.42 -4.61
N ALA A 113 17.57 -17.66 -4.67
CA ALA A 113 18.41 -18.83 -4.61
C ALA A 113 19.32 -18.91 -5.84
N SER A 114 20.64 -18.84 -5.62
CA SER A 114 21.63 -19.09 -6.67
C SER A 114 21.75 -20.59 -6.89
N VAL A 115 21.23 -21.07 -8.03
CA VAL A 115 21.38 -22.47 -8.48
C VAL A 115 22.39 -22.52 -9.62
N SER A 116 23.15 -23.62 -9.74
CA SER A 116 24.08 -23.74 -10.86
C SER A 116 23.33 -23.77 -12.21
N ASN A 117 24.04 -23.43 -13.30
CA ASN A 117 23.50 -23.48 -14.65
C ASN A 117 23.35 -24.93 -15.16
N ASN A 118 22.55 -25.72 -14.45
CA ASN A 118 22.27 -27.12 -14.70
C ASN A 118 20.76 -27.38 -14.55
N ILE A 119 20.15 -27.92 -15.61
CA ILE A 119 18.69 -28.11 -15.66
C ILE A 119 18.16 -29.06 -14.59
N GLU A 120 18.94 -30.08 -14.20
CA GLU A 120 18.49 -31.05 -13.18
C GLU A 120 18.52 -30.42 -11.79
N GLN A 121 19.54 -29.61 -11.47
CA GLN A 121 19.59 -28.87 -10.21
C GLN A 121 18.50 -27.80 -10.12
N ILE A 122 18.18 -27.12 -11.23
CA ILE A 122 17.07 -26.15 -11.28
C ILE A 122 15.73 -26.87 -11.01
N LYS A 123 15.49 -28.02 -11.63
CA LYS A 123 14.27 -28.82 -11.39
C LYS A 123 14.16 -29.30 -9.95
N GLU A 124 15.26 -29.77 -9.37
CA GLU A 124 15.29 -30.24 -7.97
C GLU A 124 14.96 -29.11 -7.01
N HIS A 125 15.55 -27.92 -7.21
CA HIS A 125 15.26 -26.74 -6.42
C HIS A 125 13.78 -26.35 -6.50
N ILE A 126 13.22 -26.25 -7.71
CA ILE A 126 11.80 -25.91 -7.91
C ILE A 126 10.88 -26.92 -7.22
N LYS A 127 11.17 -28.23 -7.33
CA LYS A 127 10.39 -29.27 -6.63
C LYS A 127 10.45 -29.10 -5.12
N GLY A 128 11.63 -28.81 -4.56
CA GLY A 128 11.80 -28.57 -3.13
C GLY A 128 10.95 -27.42 -2.62
N VAL A 129 10.87 -26.32 -3.36
CA VAL A 129 10.08 -25.13 -3.01
C VAL A 129 8.56 -25.37 -3.12
N ILE A 130 8.11 -26.15 -4.11
CA ILE A 130 6.68 -26.44 -4.27
C ILE A 130 6.17 -27.40 -3.19
N MET A 131 7.04 -28.28 -2.68
CA MET A 131 6.69 -29.29 -1.69
C MET A 131 6.80 -28.82 -0.24
N SER A 132 7.34 -27.63 0.03
CA SER A 132 7.43 -26.97 1.35
C SER A 132 6.27 -26.04 1.60
#